data_AF-A0A7Y4XS27-F1
#
_entry.id   AF-A0A7Y4XS27-F1
#
_cell.length_a   1.000
_cell.length_b   1.000
_cell.length_c   1.000
_cell.angle_alpha   90.00
_cell.angle_beta   90.00
_cell.angle_gamma   90.00
#
_symmetry.space_group_name_H-M   'P 1'
#
loop_
_entity.id
_entity.type
_entity.pdbx_description
1 polymer ?
#
loop_
_entity_poly.entity_id
_entity_poly.type
_entity_poly.pdbx_seq_one_letter_code
_entity_poly.pdbx_strand_id
1 'polypeptide(L)'
;MKPLKETDIGKFLSGKGLDHLLQGIGDMIPGIRTLERLKDVVLGNNSKLTEDDKKQFMEIYKLNLEELDKRLTDVANARTREKEFVAAAGHIDWFMTVFGIVILVCFVYTVVISTMGTIPLDMREIFIESRAAVRDIVLAIAAYYWGSSAGSRMKEMKKDLGG
;
A
#
# COMPACT_ATOMS: atom_id res chain seq x y z
N MET A 1 11.77 -15.42 0.63
CA MET A 1 12.55 -15.76 1.84
C MET A 1 12.70 -17.26 1.88
N LYS A 2 13.85 -17.76 2.35
CA LYS A 2 14.08 -19.20 2.47
C LYS A 2 13.47 -19.71 3.78
N PRO A 3 12.94 -20.95 3.80
CA PRO A 3 12.56 -21.62 5.03
C PRO A 3 13.71 -21.68 6.03
N LEU A 4 13.40 -21.69 7.33
CA LEU A 4 14.39 -21.74 8.40
C LEU A 4 15.38 -22.92 8.24
N LYS A 5 14.93 -24.09 7.77
CA LYS A 5 15.80 -25.25 7.47
C LYS A 5 16.91 -24.96 6.46
N GLU A 6 16.65 -24.05 5.51
CA GLU A 6 17.58 -23.71 4.43
C GLU A 6 18.53 -22.55 4.81
N THR A 7 18.27 -21.87 5.93
CA THR A 7 19.13 -20.81 6.46
C THR A 7 20.41 -21.39 7.06
N ASP A 8 21.42 -20.54 7.24
CA ASP A 8 22.68 -20.96 7.86
C ASP A 8 22.47 -21.43 9.30
N ILE A 9 21.47 -20.88 10.01
CA ILE A 9 21.06 -21.37 11.34
C ILE A 9 20.46 -22.78 11.24
N GLY A 10 19.57 -23.03 10.27
CA GLY A 10 18.97 -24.34 10.06
C GLY A 10 20.02 -25.41 9.75
N LYS A 11 20.95 -25.10 8.85
CA LYS A 11 22.06 -26.00 8.48
C LYS A 11 23.01 -26.26 9.65
N PHE A 12 23.33 -25.23 10.44
CA PHE A 12 24.15 -25.37 11.64
C PHE A 12 23.49 -26.30 12.67
N LEU A 13 22.19 -26.14 12.91
CA LEU A 13 21.45 -26.97 13.87
C LEU A 13 21.30 -28.43 13.39
N SER A 14 21.02 -28.66 12.12
CA SER A 14 21.00 -30.00 11.53
C SER A 14 22.37 -30.67 11.58
N GLY A 15 23.46 -29.94 11.30
CA GLY A 15 24.83 -30.44 11.39
C GLY A 15 25.25 -30.86 12.82
N LYS A 16 24.57 -30.34 13.84
CA LYS A 16 24.78 -30.68 15.25
C LYS A 16 23.77 -31.69 15.81
N GLY A 17 22.91 -32.26 14.97
CA GLY A 17 21.90 -33.24 15.36
C GLY A 17 20.73 -32.66 16.18
N LEU A 18 20.46 -31.36 16.01
CA LEU A 18 19.37 -30.63 16.66
C LEU A 18 18.14 -30.51 15.74
N ASP A 19 17.93 -31.46 14.83
CA ASP A 19 16.82 -31.47 13.86
C ASP A 19 15.43 -31.43 14.53
N HIS A 20 15.32 -31.92 15.76
CA HIS A 20 14.09 -31.84 16.56
C HIS A 20 13.67 -30.39 16.86
N LEU A 21 14.60 -29.43 16.89
CA LEU A 21 14.30 -28.00 17.02
C LEU A 21 13.75 -27.40 15.72
N LEU A 22 14.03 -28.04 14.59
CA LEU A 22 13.53 -27.64 13.27
C LEU A 22 12.22 -28.35 12.90
N GLN A 23 11.85 -29.41 13.63
CA GLN A 23 10.55 -30.06 13.49
C GLN A 23 9.45 -29.10 13.97
N GLY A 24 8.60 -28.65 13.05
CA GLY A 24 7.48 -27.75 13.32
C GLY A 24 7.71 -26.29 12.94
N ILE A 25 8.95 -25.77 13.05
CA ILE A 25 9.27 -24.36 12.66
C ILE A 25 10.16 -24.24 11.43
N GLY A 26 10.72 -25.35 10.95
CA GLY A 26 11.71 -25.36 9.89
C GLY A 26 11.20 -24.93 8.51
N ASP A 27 9.90 -25.09 8.24
CA ASP A 27 9.25 -24.66 7.00
C ASP A 27 8.73 -23.21 7.09
N MET A 28 8.79 -22.60 8.27
CA MET A 28 8.39 -21.21 8.46
C MET A 28 9.49 -20.27 7.97
N ILE A 29 9.06 -19.11 7.49
CA ILE A 29 9.94 -17.98 7.22
C ILE A 29 10.46 -17.44 8.58
N PRO A 30 11.78 -17.27 8.76
CA PRO A 30 12.34 -16.74 10.00
C PRO A 30 11.83 -15.32 10.28
N GLY A 31 11.09 -15.17 11.39
CA GLY A 31 10.74 -13.87 11.96
C GLY A 31 11.55 -13.61 13.24
N ILE A 32 11.61 -12.34 13.67
CA ILE A 32 12.34 -11.91 14.89
C ILE A 32 11.99 -12.80 16.09
N ARG A 33 10.69 -13.06 16.30
CA ARG A 33 10.19 -13.92 17.39
C ARG A 33 10.60 -15.40 17.26
N THR A 34 10.71 -15.91 16.03
CA THR A 34 11.15 -17.29 15.78
C THR A 34 12.63 -17.44 16.08
N LEU A 35 13.44 -16.46 15.67
CA LEU A 35 14.87 -16.41 15.95
C LEU A 35 15.14 -16.26 17.45
N GLU A 36 14.42 -15.38 18.16
CA GLU A 36 14.55 -15.21 19.62
C GLU A 36 14.25 -16.49 20.39
N ARG A 37 13.14 -17.17 20.07
CA ARG A 37 12.79 -18.46 20.68
C ARG A 37 13.84 -19.53 20.40
N LEU A 38 14.40 -19.53 19.19
CA LEU A 38 15.46 -20.47 18.82
C LEU A 38 16.74 -20.21 19.62
N LYS A 39 17.12 -18.94 19.79
CA LYS A 39 18.24 -18.53 20.64
C LYS A 39 18.03 -18.96 22.08
N ASP A 40 16.85 -18.74 22.65
CA ASP A 40 16.57 -19.09 24.05
C ASP A 40 16.60 -20.62 24.27
N VAL A 41 16.15 -21.42 23.31
CA VAL A 41 16.19 -22.89 23.38
C VAL A 41 17.61 -23.43 23.18
N VAL A 42 18.40 -22.84 22.27
CA VAL A 42 19.77 -23.27 21.98
C VAL A 42 20.75 -22.85 23.08
N LEU A 43 20.58 -21.67 23.67
CA LEU A 43 21.41 -21.19 24.78
C LEU A 43 20.91 -21.68 26.15
N GLY A 44 19.67 -22.17 26.22
CA GLY A 44 19.07 -22.75 27.43
C GLY A 44 19.59 -24.15 27.77
N ASN A 45 18.97 -24.75 28.79
CA ASN A 45 19.41 -25.94 29.53
C ASN A 45 19.56 -27.28 28.76
N ASN A 46 19.51 -27.31 27.43
CA ASN A 46 19.45 -28.55 26.65
C ASN A 46 20.40 -28.65 25.46
N SER A 47 21.32 -27.70 25.23
CA SER A 47 22.22 -27.85 24.09
C SER A 47 23.37 -28.82 24.39
N LYS A 48 23.39 -29.94 23.65
CA LYS A 48 24.54 -30.83 23.47
C LYS A 48 25.77 -30.12 22.83
N LEU A 49 25.76 -28.79 22.79
CA LEU A 49 26.72 -27.93 22.11
C LEU A 49 27.81 -27.53 23.10
N THR A 50 29.06 -27.58 22.64
CA THR A 50 30.19 -27.04 23.39
C THR A 50 30.12 -25.51 23.46
N GLU A 51 30.92 -24.90 24.34
CA GLU A 51 31.02 -23.44 24.43
C GLU A 51 31.50 -22.78 23.12
N ASP A 52 32.27 -23.50 22.31
CA ASP A 52 32.69 -23.05 20.98
C ASP A 52 31.52 -23.04 19.98
N ASP A 53 30.69 -24.09 20.01
CA ASP A 53 29.50 -24.20 19.18
C ASP A 53 28.46 -23.12 19.52
N LYS A 54 28.33 -22.75 20.80
CA LYS A 54 27.46 -21.65 21.23
C LYS A 54 27.95 -20.30 20.69
N LYS A 55 29.26 -20.08 20.61
CA LYS A 55 29.83 -18.85 20.01
C LYS A 55 29.57 -18.79 18.52
N GLN A 56 29.79 -19.89 17.80
CA GLN A 56 29.48 -19.99 16.37
C GLN A 56 27.99 -19.77 16.10
N PHE A 57 27.12 -20.37 16.91
CA PHE A 57 25.67 -20.14 16.82
C PHE A 57 25.32 -18.66 17.00
N MET A 58 25.92 -17.99 17.99
CA MET A 58 25.67 -16.57 18.24
C MET A 58 26.14 -15.64 17.13
N GLU A 59 27.22 -16.00 16.42
CA GLU A 59 27.68 -15.27 15.25
C GLU A 59 26.70 -15.39 14.09
N ILE A 60 26.27 -16.62 13.77
CA ILE A 60 25.29 -16.90 12.72
C ILE A 60 23.94 -16.24 13.05
N TYR A 61 23.53 -16.27 14.32
CA TYR A 61 22.32 -15.61 14.81
C TYR A 61 22.33 -14.10 14.57
N LYS A 62 23.45 -13.43 14.87
CA LYS A 62 23.59 -11.98 14.66
C LYS A 62 23.52 -11.61 13.18
N LEU A 63 24.20 -12.36 12.31
CA LEU A 63 24.18 -12.12 10.88
C LEU A 63 22.77 -12.25 10.29
N ASN A 64 22.01 -13.26 10.71
CA ASN A 64 20.63 -13.46 10.27
C ASN A 64 19.68 -12.36 10.77
N LEU A 65 19.87 -11.85 11.99
CA LEU A 65 19.12 -10.71 12.50
C LEU A 65 19.40 -9.44 11.69
N GLU A 66 20.67 -9.16 11.41
CA GLU A 66 21.06 -7.98 10.63
C GLU A 66 20.52 -8.03 9.20
N GLU A 67 20.52 -9.20 8.57
CA GLU A 67 19.91 -9.39 7.25
C GLU A 67 18.39 -9.16 7.29
N LEU A 68 17.71 -9.67 8.34
CA LEU A 68 16.28 -9.47 8.50
C LEU A 68 15.93 -8.00 8.73
N ASP A 69 16.72 -7.28 9.53
CA ASP A 69 16.54 -5.86 9.82
C ASP A 69 16.74 -4.98 8.57
N LYS A 70 17.80 -5.23 7.78
CA LYS A 70 18.02 -4.54 6.50
C LYS A 70 16.84 -4.73 5.54
N ARG A 71 16.32 -5.96 5.42
CA ARG A 71 15.16 -6.25 4.57
C ARG A 71 13.87 -5.59 5.07
N LEU A 72 13.65 -5.59 6.39
CA LEU A 72 12.48 -4.92 6.99
C LEU A 72 12.56 -3.41 6.78
N THR A 73 13.75 -2.85 6.89
CA THR A 73 14.02 -1.43 6.63
C THR A 73 13.79 -1.08 5.16
N ASP A 74 14.22 -1.92 4.21
CA ASP A 74 13.93 -1.71 2.78
C ASP A 74 12.42 -1.74 2.48
N VAL A 75 11.68 -2.67 3.08
CA VAL A 75 10.22 -2.74 2.92
C VAL A 75 9.52 -1.55 3.59
N ALA A 76 10.00 -1.12 4.75
CA ALA A 76 9.49 0.06 5.44
C ALA A 76 9.74 1.32 4.61
N ASN A 77 10.96 1.49 4.08
CA ASN A 77 11.33 2.60 3.21
C ASN A 77 10.51 2.62 1.92
N ALA A 78 10.21 1.46 1.32
CA ALA A 78 9.33 1.39 0.16
C ALA A 78 7.92 1.90 0.46
N ARG A 79 7.35 1.52 1.60
CA ARG A 79 6.03 2.01 2.06
C ARG A 79 6.05 3.48 2.44
N THR A 80 7.14 3.96 3.03
CA THR A 80 7.31 5.37 3.38
C THR A 80 7.43 6.22 2.12
N ARG A 81 8.18 5.78 1.10
CA ARG A 81 8.25 6.44 -0.20
C ARG A 81 6.91 6.51 -0.92
N GLU A 82 6.08 5.47 -0.82
CA GLU A 82 4.73 5.49 -1.39
C GLU A 82 3.84 6.50 -0.66
N LYS A 83 3.89 6.53 0.68
CA LYS A 83 3.16 7.50 1.49
C LYS A 83 3.64 8.93 1.25
N GLU A 84 4.95 9.15 1.17
CA GLU A 84 5.54 10.45 0.89
C GLU A 84 5.25 10.90 -0.55
N PHE A 85 5.23 9.99 -1.52
CA PHE A 85 4.81 10.30 -2.88
C PHE A 85 3.32 10.68 -2.91
N VAL A 86 2.45 9.94 -2.23
CA VAL A 86 1.01 10.26 -2.14
C VAL A 86 0.77 11.57 -1.37
N ALA A 87 1.54 11.85 -0.32
CA ALA A 87 1.44 13.08 0.48
C ALA A 87 2.04 14.31 -0.22
N ALA A 88 3.19 14.16 -0.91
CA ALA A 88 3.88 15.24 -1.62
C ALA A 88 3.28 15.55 -2.99
N ALA A 89 2.74 14.55 -3.69
CA ALA A 89 1.93 14.76 -4.89
C ALA A 89 0.52 15.28 -4.58
N GLY A 90 0.20 15.45 -3.28
CA GLY A 90 -0.90 16.22 -2.73
C GLY A 90 -2.03 16.53 -3.70
N HIS A 91 -2.81 15.51 -4.08
CA HIS A 91 -4.14 15.60 -4.71
C HIS A 91 -4.45 16.81 -5.61
N ILE A 92 -3.49 17.39 -6.34
CA ILE A 92 -3.81 18.18 -7.52
C ILE A 92 -4.07 17.14 -8.58
N ASP A 93 -5.30 16.61 -8.53
CA ASP A 93 -5.81 15.69 -9.51
C ASP A 93 -5.91 16.47 -10.81
N TRP A 94 -4.83 16.50 -11.59
CA TRP A 94 -4.73 17.29 -12.82
C TRP A 94 -5.87 16.91 -13.79
N PHE A 95 -6.33 15.66 -13.68
CA PHE A 95 -7.55 15.18 -14.30
C PHE A 95 -8.77 15.99 -13.91
N MET A 96 -9.00 16.30 -12.63
CA MET A 96 -10.11 17.14 -12.18
C MET A 96 -10.07 18.53 -12.80
N THR A 97 -8.89 19.16 -12.86
CA THR A 97 -8.72 20.47 -13.48
C THR A 97 -8.96 20.43 -14.98
N VAL A 98 -8.37 19.47 -15.70
CA VAL A 98 -8.58 19.29 -17.15
C VAL A 98 -10.05 18.99 -17.45
N PHE A 99 -10.67 18.09 -16.70
CA PHE A 99 -12.06 17.71 -16.89
C PHE A 99 -13.01 18.87 -16.58
N GLY A 100 -12.71 19.67 -15.55
CA GLY A 100 -13.44 20.90 -15.24
C GLY A 100 -13.35 21.93 -16.38
N ILE A 101 -12.17 22.11 -16.99
CA ILE A 101 -11.98 23.00 -18.14
C ILE A 101 -12.78 22.48 -19.35
N VAL A 102 -12.73 21.19 -19.65
CA VAL A 102 -13.48 20.58 -20.76
C VAL A 102 -14.98 20.77 -20.57
N ILE A 103 -15.52 20.51 -19.38
CA ILE A 103 -16.94 20.74 -19.06
C ILE A 103 -17.30 22.21 -19.28
N LEU A 104 -16.47 23.14 -18.81
CA LEU A 104 -16.71 24.58 -18.96
C LEU A 104 -16.75 24.99 -20.44
N VAL A 105 -15.80 24.50 -21.25
CA VAL A 105 -15.75 24.78 -22.69
C VAL A 105 -16.97 24.21 -23.40
N CYS A 106 -17.36 22.96 -23.11
CA CYS A 106 -18.57 22.35 -23.68
C CYS A 106 -19.84 23.11 -23.28
N PHE A 107 -19.91 23.59 -22.04
CA PHE A 107 -21.05 24.39 -21.57
C PHE A 107 -21.16 25.71 -22.34
N VAL A 108 -20.07 26.47 -22.42
CA VAL A 108 -20.02 27.74 -23.16
C VAL A 108 -20.37 27.52 -24.64
N TYR A 109 -19.80 26.49 -25.27
CA TYR A 109 -20.10 26.13 -26.65
C TYR A 109 -21.60 25.85 -26.86
N THR A 110 -22.21 25.07 -25.96
CA THR A 110 -23.64 24.74 -26.03
C THR A 110 -24.53 25.98 -25.88
N VAL A 111 -24.18 26.91 -24.99
CA VAL A 111 -24.91 28.18 -24.82
C VAL A 111 -24.84 29.01 -26.10
N VAL A 112 -23.65 29.18 -26.68
CA VAL A 112 -23.45 29.96 -27.92
C VAL A 112 -24.29 29.39 -29.06
N ILE A 113 -24.19 28.07 -29.31
CA ILE A 113 -24.98 27.39 -30.35
C ILE A 113 -26.47 27.53 -30.10
N SER A 114 -26.93 27.44 -28.84
CA SER A 114 -28.34 27.57 -28.52
C SER A 114 -28.88 29.00 -28.68
N THR A 115 -28.04 30.03 -28.52
CA THR A 115 -28.46 31.44 -28.67
C THR A 115 -28.35 31.98 -30.08
N MET A 116 -27.38 31.49 -30.86
CA MET A 116 -27.07 32.01 -32.20
C MET A 116 -27.42 31.04 -33.34
N GLY A 117 -27.65 29.76 -33.02
CA GLY A 117 -28.00 28.73 -33.98
C GLY A 117 -29.50 28.57 -34.16
N THR A 118 -29.92 28.26 -35.38
CA THR A 118 -31.28 27.85 -35.70
C THR A 118 -31.39 26.32 -35.66
N ILE A 119 -32.21 25.79 -34.75
CA ILE A 119 -32.47 24.35 -34.64
C ILE A 119 -33.70 24.01 -35.50
N PRO A 120 -33.59 23.07 -36.46
CA PRO A 120 -34.72 22.58 -37.24
C PRO A 120 -35.86 22.06 -36.34
N LEU A 121 -37.10 22.40 -36.67
CA LEU A 121 -38.28 22.09 -35.83
C LEU A 121 -38.51 20.58 -35.65
N ASP A 122 -38.20 19.80 -36.68
CA ASP A 122 -38.25 18.34 -36.72
C ASP A 122 -37.24 17.67 -35.77
N MET A 123 -36.14 18.35 -35.44
CA MET A 123 -35.08 17.81 -34.58
C MET A 123 -35.08 18.41 -33.16
N ARG A 124 -36.06 19.27 -32.84
CA ARG A 124 -36.07 20.04 -31.58
C ARG A 124 -36.16 19.14 -30.35
N GLU A 125 -36.96 18.09 -30.42
CA GLU A 125 -37.16 17.15 -29.31
C GLU A 125 -35.88 16.37 -29.00
N ILE A 126 -35.28 15.75 -30.03
CA ILE A 126 -33.99 15.04 -29.93
C ILE A 126 -32.90 15.97 -29.37
N PHE A 127 -32.87 17.23 -29.79
CA PHE A 127 -31.91 18.21 -29.29
C PHE A 127 -32.11 18.56 -27.81
N ILE A 128 -33.35 18.62 -27.33
CA ILE A 128 -33.64 18.91 -25.92
C ILE A 128 -33.29 17.70 -25.05
N GLU A 129 -33.68 16.49 -25.46
CA GLU A 129 -33.43 15.26 -24.70
C GLU A 129 -31.95 14.91 -24.62
N SER A 130 -31.22 15.01 -25.73
CA SER A 130 -29.77 14.76 -25.75
C SER A 130 -29.01 15.71 -24.82
N ARG A 131 -29.39 17.00 -24.76
CA ARG A 131 -28.81 17.95 -23.80
C ARG A 131 -29.15 17.61 -22.36
N ALA A 132 -30.36 17.13 -22.08
CA ALA A 132 -30.74 16.70 -20.75
C ALA A 132 -29.86 15.53 -20.28
N ALA A 133 -29.64 14.52 -21.14
CA ALA A 133 -28.76 13.40 -20.84
C ALA A 133 -27.31 13.84 -20.57
N VAL A 134 -26.76 14.74 -21.39
CA VAL A 134 -25.40 15.28 -21.18
C VAL A 134 -25.31 16.04 -19.85
N ARG A 135 -26.30 16.87 -19.52
CA ARG A 135 -26.34 17.59 -18.23
C ARG A 135 -26.31 16.61 -17.05
N ASP A 136 -27.07 15.53 -17.12
CA ASP A 136 -27.18 14.58 -16.02
C ASP A 136 -25.85 13.80 -15.82
N ILE A 137 -25.14 13.48 -16.90
CA ILE A 137 -23.77 12.92 -16.83
C ILE A 137 -22.80 13.90 -16.18
N VAL A 138 -22.83 15.18 -16.58
CA VAL A 138 -21.96 16.22 -16.00
C VAL A 138 -22.22 16.37 -14.50
N LEU A 139 -23.47 16.36 -14.07
CA LEU A 139 -23.83 16.41 -12.65
C LEU A 139 -23.33 15.19 -11.87
N ALA A 140 -23.42 13.99 -12.44
CA ALA A 140 -22.89 12.78 -11.81
C ALA A 140 -21.36 12.84 -11.63
N ILE A 141 -20.64 13.33 -12.63
CA ILE A 141 -19.18 13.50 -12.56
C ILE A 141 -18.80 14.57 -11.53
N ALA A 142 -19.49 15.71 -11.54
CA ALA A 142 -19.28 16.76 -10.55
C ALA A 142 -19.55 16.25 -9.12
N ALA A 143 -20.62 15.47 -8.91
CA ALA A 143 -20.94 14.86 -7.63
C ALA A 143 -19.87 13.84 -7.17
N TYR A 144 -19.29 13.08 -8.10
CA TYR A 144 -18.21 12.13 -7.78
C TYR A 144 -16.95 12.86 -7.29
N TYR A 145 -16.46 13.84 -8.06
CA TYR A 145 -15.21 14.53 -7.76
C TYR A 145 -15.33 15.56 -6.62
N TRP A 146 -16.41 16.35 -6.59
CA TRP A 146 -16.61 17.38 -5.57
C TRP A 146 -17.44 16.92 -4.36
N GLY A 147 -18.32 15.93 -4.52
CA GLY A 147 -19.13 15.41 -3.42
C GLY A 147 -18.36 14.48 -2.49
N SER A 148 -17.51 13.60 -3.01
CA SER A 148 -16.67 12.71 -2.18
C SER A 148 -15.56 13.47 -1.44
N SER A 149 -14.98 14.49 -2.08
CA SER A 149 -13.90 15.33 -1.52
C SER A 149 -14.32 16.19 -0.32
N ALA A 150 -15.61 16.48 -0.14
CA ALA A 150 -16.08 17.19 1.06
C ALA A 150 -16.15 16.25 2.28
N GLY A 151 -16.53 14.98 2.08
CA GLY A 151 -16.69 14.00 3.15
C GLY A 151 -15.37 13.53 3.77
N SER A 152 -14.32 13.33 2.97
CA SER A 152 -13.00 12.93 3.47
C SER A 152 -12.33 14.04 4.29
N ARG A 153 -12.34 15.28 3.79
CA ARG A 153 -11.77 16.45 4.48
C ARG A 153 -12.42 16.73 5.83
N MET A 154 -13.75 16.59 5.92
CA MET A 154 -14.47 16.70 7.20
C MET A 154 -14.09 15.61 8.20
N LYS A 155 -13.84 14.38 7.73
CA LYS A 155 -13.48 13.24 8.59
C LYS A 155 -12.07 13.39 9.15
N GLU A 156 -11.15 13.94 8.38
CA GLU A 156 -9.79 14.25 8.83
C GLU A 156 -9.77 15.42 9.82
N MET A 157 -10.48 16.52 9.53
CA MET A 157 -10.62 17.64 10.48
C MET A 157 -11.19 17.20 11.83
N LYS A 158 -12.15 16.28 11.84
CA LYS A 158 -12.76 15.78 13.09
C LYS A 158 -11.81 14.89 13.90
N LYS A 159 -10.83 14.27 13.24
CA LYS A 159 -9.79 13.46 13.89
C LYS A 159 -8.71 14.35 14.54
N ASP A 160 -8.38 15.48 13.89
CA ASP A 160 -7.39 16.43 14.41
C ASP A 160 -7.93 17.32 15.54
N LEU A 161 -9.25 17.53 15.61
CA LEU A 161 -9.92 18.30 16.67
C LEU A 161 -10.35 17.45 17.88
N GLY A 162 -10.03 16.15 17.91
CA GLY A 162 -10.58 15.21 18.89
C GLY A 162 -9.65 14.08 19.31
N GLY A 163 -8.34 14.33 19.38
CA GLY A 163 -7.34 13.45 19.99
C GLY A 163 -6.64 14.14 21.15
#